data_AF-A0A352RX33-F1
#
_entry.id   AF-A0A352RX33-F1
#
_cell.length_a   1.000
_cell.length_b   1.000
_cell.length_c   1.000
_cell.angle_alpha   90.00
_cell.angle_beta   90.00
_cell.angle_gamma   90.00
#
_symmetry.space_group_name_H-M   'P 1'
#
loop_
_entity.id
_entity.type
_entity.pdbx_description
1 polymer ?
#
loop_
_entity_poly.entity_id
_entity_poly.type
_entity_poly.pdbx_seq_one_letter_code
_entity_poly.pdbx_strand_id
1 'polypeptide(L)'
;TRKEHDGFQKRLAAMERDGQIELNRKGRYELAHQPNFVLGRVQGHRDGFGFLIRDDGEDDIFLPERELQKAMHNDRAQVRVVGYDRRGRPEGQIVE
;
A
#
# COMPACT_ATOMS: atom_id res chain seq x y z
N THR A 1 -3.10 10.92 34.33
CA THR A 1 -3.53 12.16 34.99
C THR A 1 -4.23 13.06 33.98
N ARG A 2 -5.04 14.04 34.41
CA ARG A 2 -5.74 14.96 33.49
C ARG A 2 -4.78 15.77 32.61
N LYS A 3 -3.60 16.13 33.14
CA LYS A 3 -2.53 16.81 32.39
C LYS A 3 -1.96 15.97 31.26
N GLU A 4 -1.72 14.68 31.49
CA GLU A 4 -1.19 13.77 30.45
C GLU A 4 -2.19 13.61 29.30
N HIS A 5 -3.49 13.54 29.62
CA HIS A 5 -4.55 13.45 28.61
C HIS A 5 -4.61 14.71 27.73
N ASP A 6 -4.57 15.91 28.33
CA ASP A 6 -4.57 17.16 27.57
C ASP A 6 -3.32 17.33 26.70
N GLY A 7 -2.15 16.89 27.21
CA GLY A 7 -0.91 16.89 26.43
C GLY A 7 -0.99 15.96 25.21
N PHE A 8 -1.54 14.76 25.41
CA PHE A 8 -1.75 13.78 24.35
C PHE A 8 -2.69 14.29 23.25
N GLN A 9 -3.83 14.88 23.63
CA GLN A 9 -4.79 15.45 22.67
C GLN A 9 -4.18 16.61 21.85
N LYS A 10 -3.39 17.48 22.49
CA LYS A 10 -2.66 18.54 21.78
C LYS A 10 -1.67 17.99 20.76
N ARG A 11 -0.98 16.89 21.08
CA ARG A 11 -0.03 16.24 20.16
C ARG A 11 -0.77 15.61 18.98
N LEU A 12 -1.89 14.91 19.21
CA LEU A 12 -2.74 14.37 18.15
C LEU A 12 -3.24 15.47 17.20
N ALA A 13 -3.79 16.56 17.75
CA ALA A 13 -4.26 17.69 16.94
C ALA A 13 -3.13 18.37 16.15
N ALA A 14 -1.90 18.39 16.67
CA ALA A 14 -0.73 18.85 15.91
C ALA A 14 -0.39 17.88 14.76
N MET A 15 -0.37 16.57 15.01
CA MET A 15 -0.11 15.57 13.96
C MET A 15 -1.18 15.57 12.87
N GLU A 16 -2.45 15.79 13.22
CA GLU A 16 -3.55 15.95 12.26
C GLU A 16 -3.37 17.22 11.42
N ARG A 17 -3.07 18.37 12.06
CA ARG A 17 -2.78 19.63 11.36
C ARG A 17 -1.58 19.51 10.43
N ASP A 18 -0.56 18.77 10.83
CA ASP A 18 0.66 18.53 10.07
C ASP A 18 0.45 17.49 8.93
N GLY A 19 -0.77 16.93 8.78
CA GLY A 19 -1.08 15.95 7.74
C GLY A 19 -0.36 14.61 7.93
N GLN A 20 0.02 14.26 9.16
CA GLN A 20 0.67 12.99 9.48
C GLN A 20 -0.36 11.90 9.75
N ILE A 21 -1.48 12.27 10.37
CA ILE A 21 -2.59 11.38 10.69
C ILE A 21 -3.92 12.03 10.30
N GLU A 22 -4.93 11.22 10.02
CA GLU A 22 -6.30 11.64 9.79
C GLU A 22 -7.27 10.77 10.59
N LEU A 23 -8.42 11.33 10.95
CA LEU A 23 -9.48 10.58 11.60
C LEU A 23 -10.42 9.96 10.55
N ASN A 24 -10.45 8.64 10.47
CA ASN A 24 -11.39 7.98 9.57
C ASN A 24 -12.84 8.08 10.07
N ARG A 25 -13.79 7.75 9.18
CA ARG A 25 -15.24 7.79 9.47
C ARG A 25 -15.68 6.91 10.66
N LYS A 26 -14.82 5.99 11.13
CA LYS A 26 -15.07 5.12 12.29
C LYS A 26 -14.48 5.70 13.58
N GLY A 27 -13.98 6.94 13.55
CA GLY A 27 -13.39 7.61 14.71
C GLY A 27 -12.01 7.09 15.10
N ARG A 28 -11.26 6.48 14.16
CA ARG A 28 -9.91 5.96 14.41
C ARG A 28 -8.89 6.77 13.64
N TYR A 29 -7.78 7.11 14.28
CA TYR A 29 -6.66 7.76 13.60
C TYR A 29 -5.91 6.77 12.70
N GLU A 30 -5.61 7.19 11.48
CA GLU A 30 -4.79 6.49 10.51
C GLU A 30 -3.75 7.45 9.92
N LEU A 31 -2.72 6.95 9.23
CA LEU A 31 -1.70 7.79 8.63
C LEU A 31 -2.29 8.50 7.39
N ALA A 32 -2.27 9.84 7.38
CA ALA A 32 -2.90 10.66 6.33
C ALA A 32 -2.25 10.49 4.95
N HIS A 33 -0.98 10.06 4.92
CA HIS A 33 -0.28 9.64 3.70
C HIS A 33 0.09 8.16 3.81
N GLN A 34 -0.88 7.28 3.61
CA GLN A 34 -0.56 5.95 3.10
C GLN A 34 -0.91 5.88 1.63
N PRO A 35 0.12 6.05 0.81
CA PRO A 35 0.35 4.92 -0.05
C PRO A 35 1.84 4.62 -0.23
N ASN A 36 2.26 3.48 0.32
CA ASN A 36 3.42 2.78 -0.22
C ASN A 36 2.98 2.12 -1.54
N PHE A 37 2.81 2.95 -2.57
CA PHE A 37 2.63 2.49 -3.92
C PHE A 37 4.01 2.20 -4.51
N VAL A 38 4.11 1.04 -5.13
CA VAL A 38 5.30 0.60 -5.84
C VAL A 38 5.01 0.70 -7.32
N LEU A 39 5.87 1.42 -8.03
CA LEU A 39 5.82 1.53 -9.48
C LEU A 39 6.67 0.44 -10.11
N GLY A 40 6.21 -0.04 -11.25
CA GLY A 40 6.94 -1.08 -11.96
C GLY A 40 6.31 -1.47 -13.28
N ARG A 41 6.79 -2.59 -13.82
CA ARG A 41 6.28 -3.18 -15.06
C ARG A 41 5.64 -4.54 -14.78
N VAL A 42 4.46 -4.76 -15.36
CA VAL A 42 3.71 -6.01 -15.21
C VAL A 42 4.33 -7.12 -16.06
N GLN A 43 4.66 -8.24 -15.43
CA GLN A 43 5.08 -9.47 -16.09
C GLN A 43 4.02 -10.55 -15.86
N GLY A 44 3.32 -10.95 -16.93
CA GLY A 44 2.31 -12.00 -16.86
C GLY A 44 2.92 -13.40 -16.96
N HIS A 45 2.34 -14.36 -16.23
CA HIS A 45 2.64 -15.77 -16.33
C HIS A 45 1.50 -16.51 -17.06
N ARG A 46 1.82 -17.62 -17.73
CA ARG A 46 0.85 -18.41 -18.52
C ARG A 46 -0.28 -18.99 -17.67
N ASP A 47 -0.01 -19.24 -16.39
CA ASP A 47 -0.98 -19.81 -15.44
C ASP A 47 -1.95 -18.76 -14.85
N GLY A 48 -1.97 -17.53 -15.38
CA GLY A 48 -2.95 -16.50 -15.03
C GLY A 48 -2.53 -15.55 -13.91
N PHE A 49 -1.46 -15.83 -13.17
CA PHE A 49 -0.85 -14.89 -12.22
C PHE A 49 0.28 -14.08 -12.87
N GLY A 50 0.81 -13.08 -12.17
CA GLY A 50 1.96 -12.34 -12.65
C GLY A 50 2.78 -11.71 -11.54
N PHE A 51 3.65 -10.80 -11.93
CA PHE A 51 4.49 -10.03 -11.04
C PHE A 51 4.56 -8.57 -11.48
N LEU A 52 4.76 -7.66 -10.53
CA LEU A 52 5.26 -6.33 -10.82
C LEU A 52 6.77 -6.33 -10.60
N ILE A 53 7.52 -6.11 -11.69
CA ILE A 53 8.95 -5.85 -11.63
C ILE A 53 9.14 -4.41 -11.18
N ARG A 54 9.69 -4.22 -9.99
CA ARG A 54 9.74 -2.91 -9.33
C ARG A 54 10.83 -2.02 -9.93
N ASP A 55 10.53 -0.73 -10.03
CA ASP A 55 11.50 0.27 -10.51
C ASP A 55 12.64 0.51 -9.50
N ASP A 56 12.39 0.25 -8.22
CA ASP A 56 13.38 0.42 -7.14
C ASP A 56 14.38 -0.73 -7.03
N GLY A 57 14.23 -1.79 -7.83
CA GLY A 57 15.15 -2.92 -7.89
C GLY A 57 15.06 -3.91 -6.72
N GLU A 58 14.08 -3.73 -5.84
CA GLU A 58 13.76 -4.67 -4.76
C GLU A 58 12.97 -5.89 -5.28
N ASP A 59 12.68 -6.84 -4.40
CA ASP A 59 11.94 -8.07 -4.74
C ASP A 59 10.59 -7.80 -5.43
N ASP A 60 10.36 -8.52 -6.53
CA ASP A 60 9.12 -8.47 -7.32
C ASP A 60 7.87 -8.71 -6.48
N ILE A 61 6.80 -8.01 -6.85
CA ILE A 61 5.50 -8.13 -6.16
C ILE A 61 4.63 -9.13 -6.89
N PHE A 62 4.20 -10.18 -6.21
CA PHE A 62 3.27 -11.16 -6.75
C PHE A 62 1.89 -10.55 -7.00
N LEU A 63 1.36 -10.75 -8.20
CA LEU A 63 0.02 -10.33 -8.61
C LEU A 63 -0.84 -11.58 -8.83
N PRO A 64 -1.88 -11.80 -7.99
CA PRO A 64 -2.79 -12.91 -8.21
C PRO A 64 -3.63 -12.68 -9.47
N GLU A 65 -4.26 -13.74 -9.97
CA GLU A 65 -5.02 -13.71 -11.24
C GLU A 65 -6.02 -12.56 -11.34
N ARG A 66 -6.79 -12.31 -10.28
CA ARG A 66 -7.76 -11.20 -10.19
C ARG A 66 -7.13 -9.82 -10.42
N GLU A 67 -5.87 -9.64 -10.05
CA GLU A 67 -5.16 -8.38 -10.21
C GLU A 67 -4.51 -8.31 -11.59
N LEU A 68 -3.91 -9.41 -12.06
CA LEU A 68 -3.34 -9.43 -13.40
C LEU A 68 -4.40 -9.21 -14.49
N GLN A 69 -5.65 -9.63 -14.28
CA GLN A 69 -6.76 -9.35 -15.22
C GLN A 69 -7.01 -7.85 -15.48
N LYS A 70 -6.47 -6.95 -14.65
CA LYS A 70 -6.59 -5.48 -14.80
C LYS A 70 -5.51 -4.86 -15.69
N ALA A 71 -4.45 -5.61 -16.03
CA ALA A 71 -3.31 -5.10 -16.78
C ALA A 71 -2.77 -6.14 -17.78
N MET A 72 -2.15 -5.67 -18.86
CA MET A 72 -1.48 -6.53 -19.82
C MET A 72 0.00 -6.73 -19.48
N HIS A 73 0.60 -7.77 -20.05
CA HIS A 73 2.05 -7.94 -19.98
C HIS A 73 2.76 -6.71 -20.58
N ASN A 74 3.77 -6.23 -19.87
CA ASN A 74 4.55 -5.02 -20.13
C ASN A 74 3.86 -3.69 -19.84
N ASP A 75 2.66 -3.67 -19.28
CA ASP A 75 2.06 -2.42 -18.81
C ASP A 75 2.85 -1.82 -17.64
N ARG A 76 2.82 -0.49 -17.56
CA ARG A 76 3.28 0.26 -16.38
C ARG A 76 2.11 0.33 -15.41
N ALA A 77 2.34 -0.06 -14.16
CA ALA A 77 1.28 -0.11 -13.17
C ALA A 77 1.77 0.44 -11.83
N GLN A 78 0.81 0.95 -11.06
CA GLN A 78 1.00 1.31 -9.66
C GLN A 78 0.35 0.25 -8.77
N VAL A 79 1.14 -0.34 -7.87
CA VAL A 79 0.68 -1.45 -7.02
C VAL A 79 0.82 -1.08 -5.55
N ARG A 80 -0.19 -1.46 -4.75
CA ARG A 80 -0.10 -1.43 -3.29
C ARG A 80 0.21 -2.82 -2.77
N VAL A 81 1.21 -2.95 -1.90
CA VAL A 81 1.45 -4.20 -1.17
C VAL A 81 0.36 -4.39 -0.12
N VAL A 82 -0.37 -5.50 -0.21
CA VAL A 82 -1.52 -5.82 0.66
C VAL A 82 -1.24 -6.96 1.64
N GLY A 83 -0.10 -7.64 1.50
CA GLY A 83 0.32 -8.72 2.36
C GLY A 83 1.50 -9.48 1.80
N TYR A 84 1.64 -10.72 2.25
CA TYR A 84 2.64 -11.67 1.76
C TYR A 84 1.96 -12.99 1.41
N ASP A 85 2.42 -13.63 0.34
CA ASP A 85 1.91 -14.94 -0.07
C ASP A 85 2.43 -16.07 0.85
N ARG A 86 2.00 -17.31 0.61
CA ARG A 86 2.42 -18.49 1.39
C ARG A 86 3.92 -18.79 1.33
N ARG A 87 4.64 -18.17 0.39
CA ARG A 87 6.09 -18.31 0.19
C ARG A 87 6.87 -17.12 0.75
N GLY A 88 6.19 -16.17 1.41
CA GLY A 88 6.80 -14.99 2.00
C GLY A 88 7.12 -13.87 0.99
N ARG A 89 6.57 -13.92 -0.22
CA ARG A 89 6.76 -12.85 -1.23
C ARG A 89 5.70 -11.77 -1.07
N PRO A 90 6.02 -10.49 -1.32
CA PRO A 90 5.02 -9.43 -1.25
C PRO A 90 3.89 -9.68 -2.25
N GLU A 91 2.63 -9.59 -1.80
CA GLU A 91 1.43 -9.68 -2.64
C GLU A 91 0.87 -8.28 -2.88
N GLY A 92 0.56 -7.98 -4.15
CA GLY A 92 0.16 -6.67 -4.61
C GLY A 92 -1.26 -6.59 -5.15
N GLN A 93 -1.86 -5.41 -5.01
CA GLN A 93 -3.10 -5.01 -5.66
C GLN A 93 -2.83 -3.88 -6.66
N ILE A 94 -3.25 -4.02 -7.92
CA ILE A 94 -3.13 -2.96 -8.93
C ILE A 94 -4.14 -1.86 -8.62
N VAL A 95 -3.65 -0.63 -8.63
CA VAL A 95 -4.41 0.60 -8.34
C VAL A 95 -4.64 1.41 -9.61
N GLU A 96 -3.61 1.52 -10.46
CA GLU A 96 -3.61 2.22 -11.75
C GLU A 96 -2.76 1.46 -12.77
#